data_AF-A0A381PYK3-F1
#
_entry.id   AF-A0A381PYK3-F1
#
_cell.length_a   1.000
_cell.length_b   1.000
_cell.length_c   1.000
_cell.angle_alpha   90.00
_cell.angle_beta   90.00
_cell.angle_gamma   90.00
#
_symmetry.space_group_name_H-M   'P 1'
#
loop_
_entity.id
_entity.type
_entity.pdbx_description
1 polymer ?
#
loop_
_entity_poly.entity_id
_entity_poly.type
_entity_poly.pdbx_seq_one_letter_code
_entity_poly.pdbx_strand_id
1 'polypeptide(L)'
;MAELECWNCGTSLDDLPRPITRHNNCPECFESLHCCRLCRRYRPRDTITCTDDRADPPINKENANFCDFFRPASGTYDSVIGIKDAGARAGLKDLFGGEEKSEHDLDASEINIDPDAEAKAKLEALFRQDGEADAGGEV
;
A
#
# COMPACT_ATOMS: atom_id res chain seq x y z
N MET A 1 -21.14 3.38 -18.38
CA MET A 1 -19.83 4.03 -18.57
C MET A 1 -19.46 4.59 -17.22
N ALA A 2 -18.32 4.20 -16.67
CA ALA A 2 -17.92 4.69 -15.35
C ALA A 2 -17.72 6.20 -15.40
N GLU A 3 -18.25 6.92 -14.41
CA GLU A 3 -18.09 8.38 -14.36
C GLU A 3 -16.68 8.76 -13.89
N LEU A 4 -16.01 7.85 -13.17
CA LEU A 4 -14.62 8.03 -12.76
C LEU A 4 -13.84 6.71 -12.74
N GLU A 5 -12.58 6.78 -13.15
CA GLU A 5 -11.63 5.67 -13.14
C GLU A 5 -10.37 6.02 -12.35
N CYS A 6 -9.66 5.00 -11.86
CA CYS A 6 -8.37 5.18 -11.20
C CYS A 6 -7.32 5.66 -12.21
N TRP A 7 -6.59 6.71 -11.85
CA TRP A 7 -5.53 7.27 -12.67
C TRP A 7 -4.38 6.27 -12.96
N ASN A 8 -4.17 5.28 -12.09
CA ASN A 8 -3.05 4.34 -12.18
C ASN A 8 -3.43 3.03 -12.89
N CYS A 9 -4.55 2.40 -12.54
CA CYS A 9 -4.94 1.09 -13.07
C CYS A 9 -6.19 1.09 -13.96
N GLY A 10 -6.93 2.20 -14.05
CA GLY A 10 -8.15 2.29 -14.84
C GLY A 10 -9.40 1.63 -14.23
N THR A 11 -9.32 1.09 -13.02
CA THR A 11 -10.51 0.51 -12.34
C THR A 11 -11.59 1.57 -12.12
N SER A 12 -12.86 1.21 -12.31
CA SER A 12 -14.00 2.07 -11.98
C SER A 12 -14.00 2.46 -10.50
N LEU A 13 -14.33 3.73 -10.22
CA LEU A 13 -14.43 4.30 -8.89
C LEU A 13 -15.86 4.73 -8.53
N ASP A 14 -16.86 4.24 -9.27
CA ASP A 14 -18.26 4.63 -9.09
C ASP A 14 -18.82 4.19 -7.73
N ASP A 15 -18.34 3.07 -7.18
CA ASP A 15 -18.78 2.51 -5.89
C ASP A 15 -18.21 3.27 -4.68
N LEU A 16 -17.28 4.22 -4.90
CA LEU A 16 -16.68 4.98 -3.80
C LEU A 16 -17.57 6.14 -3.35
N PRO A 17 -17.63 6.40 -2.03
CA PRO A 17 -18.38 7.54 -1.51
C PRO A 17 -17.84 8.86 -2.04
N ARG A 18 -18.77 9.77 -2.36
CA ARG A 18 -18.46 11.15 -2.78
C ARG A 18 -18.69 12.12 -1.61
N PRO A 19 -17.85 13.16 -1.46
CA PRO A 19 -16.65 13.47 -2.24
C PRO A 19 -15.48 12.52 -1.95
N ILE A 20 -14.55 12.36 -2.91
CA ILE A 20 -13.30 11.64 -2.66
C ILE A 20 -12.55 12.41 -1.57
N THR A 21 -12.32 11.76 -0.44
CA THR A 21 -11.52 12.29 0.66
C THR A 21 -10.05 11.92 0.48
N ARG A 22 -9.18 12.59 1.25
CA ARG A 22 -7.73 12.33 1.24
C ARG A 22 -7.32 10.88 1.55
N HIS A 23 -8.19 10.14 2.23
CA HIS A 23 -7.92 8.77 2.70
C HIS A 23 -8.45 7.70 1.74
N ASN A 24 -9.14 8.10 0.67
CA ASN A 24 -9.65 7.15 -0.31
C ASN A 24 -8.51 6.65 -1.19
N ASN A 25 -8.36 5.33 -1.22
CA ASN A 25 -7.44 4.62 -2.10
C ASN A 25 -8.22 3.80 -3.12
N CYS A 26 -7.58 3.46 -4.24
CA CYS A 26 -8.14 2.54 -5.20
C CYS A 26 -8.32 1.14 -4.55
N PRO A 27 -9.45 0.44 -4.76
CA PRO A 27 -9.64 -0.91 -4.22
C PRO A 27 -8.73 -1.96 -4.86
N GLU A 28 -8.21 -1.71 -6.07
CA GLU A 28 -7.39 -2.68 -6.81
C GLU A 28 -5.89 -2.44 -6.62
N CYS A 29 -5.43 -1.20 -6.87
CA CYS A 29 -4.00 -0.88 -6.82
C CYS A 29 -3.57 -0.14 -5.54
N PHE A 30 -4.50 0.13 -4.61
CA PHE A 30 -4.28 0.83 -3.33
C PHE A 30 -3.67 2.23 -3.45
N GLU A 31 -3.64 2.78 -4.66
CA GLU A 31 -3.06 4.08 -4.91
C GLU A 31 -3.98 5.22 -4.43
N SER A 32 -3.36 6.32 -3.98
CA SER A 32 -4.06 7.49 -3.47
C SER A 32 -4.95 8.13 -4.55
N LEU A 33 -6.22 8.35 -4.24
CA LEU A 33 -7.16 8.95 -5.19
C LEU A 33 -7.23 10.47 -5.06
N HIS A 34 -6.98 11.02 -3.87
CA HIS A 34 -6.91 12.47 -3.67
C HIS A 34 -5.50 13.01 -3.95
N CYS A 35 -5.05 12.83 -5.18
CA CYS A 35 -3.73 13.22 -5.63
C CYS A 35 -3.82 14.14 -6.85
N CYS A 36 -2.69 14.73 -7.26
CA CYS A 36 -2.68 15.58 -8.44
C CYS A 36 -3.03 14.78 -9.70
N ARG A 37 -2.60 13.53 -9.83
CA ARG A 37 -2.86 12.68 -11.03
C ARG A 37 -4.34 12.54 -11.38
N LEU A 38 -5.22 12.42 -10.38
CA LEU A 38 -6.67 12.28 -10.60
C LEU A 38 -7.38 13.63 -10.80
N CYS A 39 -6.69 14.75 -10.57
CA CYS A 39 -7.30 16.07 -10.63
C CYS A 39 -7.49 16.56 -12.07
N ARG A 40 -8.63 17.17 -12.39
CA ARG A 40 -8.91 17.85 -13.66
C ARG A 40 -7.89 18.92 -14.06
N ARG A 41 -7.15 19.41 -13.07
CA ARG A 41 -6.19 20.52 -13.20
C ARG A 41 -4.74 20.03 -13.25
N TYR A 42 -4.55 18.72 -13.32
CA TYR A 42 -3.24 18.11 -13.45
C TYR A 42 -2.58 18.51 -14.76
N ARG A 43 -1.29 18.87 -14.68
CA ARG A 43 -0.44 19.07 -15.84
C ARG A 43 0.79 18.19 -15.71
N PRO A 44 0.97 17.18 -16.59
CA PRO A 44 2.10 16.27 -16.48
C PRO A 44 3.45 16.93 -16.75
N ARG A 45 3.47 18.09 -17.44
CA ARG A 45 4.68 18.85 -17.73
C ARG A 45 5.08 19.84 -16.64
N ASP A 46 4.14 20.22 -15.77
CA ASP A 46 4.37 21.23 -14.74
C ASP A 46 4.57 20.53 -13.39
N THR A 47 5.84 20.41 -12.97
CA THR A 47 6.20 19.70 -11.73
C THR A 47 6.02 20.57 -10.49
N ILE A 48 6.15 21.89 -10.62
CA ILE A 48 6.14 22.82 -9.48
C ILE A 48 4.80 23.55 -9.36
N THR A 49 4.20 23.94 -10.48
CA THR A 49 3.04 24.82 -10.49
C THR A 49 1.73 24.08 -10.76
N CYS A 50 0.64 24.59 -10.20
CA CYS A 50 -0.73 24.21 -10.55
C CYS A 50 -1.28 25.21 -11.59
N THR A 51 -2.39 24.88 -12.25
CA THR A 51 -3.08 25.86 -13.10
C THR A 51 -3.92 26.86 -12.30
N ASP A 52 -4.28 26.56 -11.04
CA ASP A 52 -4.85 27.56 -10.12
C ASP A 52 -3.69 28.13 -9.29
N ASP A 53 -3.44 29.44 -9.39
CA ASP A 53 -2.31 30.13 -8.76
C ASP A 53 -2.35 30.05 -7.22
N ARG A 54 -3.52 29.76 -6.64
CA ARG A 54 -3.69 29.62 -5.18
C ARG A 54 -3.46 28.21 -4.68
N ALA A 55 -3.37 27.23 -5.58
CA ALA A 55 -3.12 25.85 -5.22
C ALA A 55 -1.61 25.62 -5.07
N ASP A 56 -1.21 24.99 -3.96
CA ASP A 56 0.16 24.56 -3.71
C ASP A 56 0.27 23.05 -3.94
N PRO A 57 0.72 22.59 -5.13
CA PRO A 57 0.73 21.18 -5.45
C PRO A 57 1.98 20.51 -4.85
N PRO A 58 1.87 19.29 -4.29
CA PRO A 58 3.00 18.56 -3.72
C PRO A 58 4.10 18.27 -4.76
N ILE A 59 5.33 18.03 -4.31
CA ILE A 59 6.44 17.62 -5.20
C ILE A 59 6.10 16.30 -5.89
N ASN A 60 5.70 15.29 -5.12
CA ASN A 60 5.18 14.05 -5.67
C ASN A 60 3.68 14.20 -5.97
N LYS A 61 3.32 14.14 -7.26
CA LYS A 61 1.96 14.33 -7.76
C LYS A 61 1.05 13.12 -7.55
N GLU A 62 1.62 11.98 -7.19
CA GLU A 62 0.94 10.69 -7.01
C GLU A 62 0.47 10.51 -5.57
N ASN A 63 1.17 11.13 -4.60
CA ASN A 63 0.81 11.09 -3.20
C ASN A 63 -0.51 11.82 -2.90
N ALA A 64 -1.22 11.33 -1.88
CA ALA A 64 -2.33 12.04 -1.27
C ALA A 64 -1.91 13.46 -0.83
N ASN A 65 -2.75 14.44 -1.14
CA ASN A 65 -2.50 15.85 -0.80
C ASN A 65 -3.68 16.50 -0.10
N PHE A 66 -3.46 17.73 0.39
CA PHE A 66 -4.44 18.53 1.11
C PHE A 66 -5.03 19.66 0.25
N CYS A 67 -5.00 19.51 -1.08
CA CYS A 67 -5.42 20.58 -1.97
C CYS A 67 -6.94 20.72 -1.98
N ASP A 68 -7.47 21.81 -1.41
CA ASP A 68 -8.92 22.11 -1.40
C ASP A 68 -9.51 22.36 -2.80
N PHE A 69 -8.65 22.67 -3.76
CA PHE A 69 -9.01 22.87 -5.18
C PHE A 69 -9.09 21.55 -5.96
N PHE A 70 -8.83 20.40 -5.33
CA PHE A 70 -8.92 19.09 -5.97
C PHE A 70 -10.32 18.85 -6.55
N ARG A 71 -10.38 18.47 -7.82
CA ARG A 71 -11.61 18.08 -8.52
C ARG A 71 -11.30 16.87 -9.39
N PRO A 72 -11.82 15.67 -9.10
CA PRO A 72 -11.51 14.48 -9.87
C PRO A 72 -12.01 14.60 -11.31
N ALA A 73 -11.32 13.97 -12.25
CA ALA A 73 -11.71 13.90 -13.66
C ALA A 73 -11.68 12.48 -14.21
N SER A 74 -12.64 12.17 -15.08
CA SER A 74 -12.63 10.98 -15.94
C SER A 74 -11.53 11.09 -17.01
N GLY A 75 -11.09 9.96 -17.57
CA GLY A 75 -10.11 9.97 -18.67
C GLY A 75 -8.68 10.28 -18.19
N THR A 76 -8.38 10.07 -16.91
CA THR A 76 -7.05 10.32 -16.34
C THR A 76 -6.10 9.13 -16.51
N TYR A 77 -6.65 7.94 -16.78
CA TYR A 77 -5.88 6.74 -17.01
C TYR A 77 -5.34 6.68 -18.45
N ASP A 78 -4.03 6.47 -18.59
CA ASP A 78 -3.42 6.22 -19.89
C ASP A 78 -3.38 4.70 -20.16
N SER A 79 -4.37 4.22 -20.91
CA SER A 79 -4.47 2.82 -21.30
C SER A 79 -3.25 2.29 -22.08
N VAL A 80 -2.55 3.15 -22.83
CA VAL A 80 -1.36 2.74 -23.58
C VAL A 80 -0.20 2.42 -22.63
N ILE A 81 -0.04 3.23 -21.57
CA ILE A 81 0.92 2.96 -20.51
C ILE A 81 0.53 1.70 -19.75
N GLY A 82 -0.76 1.54 -19.41
CA GLY A 82 -1.26 0.36 -18.71
C GLY A 82 -0.99 -0.97 -19.44
N ILE A 83 -1.20 -1.01 -20.76
CA ILE A 83 -0.91 -2.20 -21.57
C ILE A 83 0.59 -2.52 -21.57
N LYS A 84 1.46 -1.50 -21.64
CA LYS A 84 2.91 -1.69 -21.59
C LYS A 84 3.37 -2.19 -20.23
N ASP A 85 2.82 -1.66 -19.14
CA ASP A 85 3.13 -2.13 -17.78
C ASP A 85 2.72 -3.60 -17.59
N ALA A 86 1.51 -3.97 -18.02
CA ALA A 86 1.06 -5.36 -17.98
C ALA A 86 1.99 -6.30 -18.76
N GLY A 87 2.42 -5.89 -19.96
CA GLY A 87 3.39 -6.63 -20.76
C GLY A 87 4.77 -6.74 -20.10
N ALA A 88 5.26 -5.65 -19.49
CA ALA A 88 6.53 -5.64 -18.78
C ALA A 88 6.51 -6.55 -17.55
N ARG A 89 5.42 -6.53 -16.77
CA ARG A 89 5.22 -7.45 -15.64
C ARG A 89 5.18 -8.91 -16.08
N ALA A 90 4.48 -9.21 -17.17
CA ALA A 90 4.45 -10.57 -17.74
C ALA A 90 5.85 -11.02 -18.19
N GLY A 91 6.61 -10.14 -18.86
CA GLY A 91 7.98 -10.43 -19.27
C GLY A 91 8.94 -10.64 -18.09
N LEU A 92 8.84 -9.82 -17.05
CA LEU A 92 9.62 -10.01 -15.82
C LEU A 92 9.28 -11.35 -15.15
N LYS A 93 7.99 -11.70 -15.06
CA LYS A 93 7.55 -12.96 -14.48
C LYS A 93 8.14 -14.17 -15.21
N ASP A 94 8.19 -14.13 -16.55
CA ASP A 94 8.81 -15.17 -17.37
C ASP A 94 10.32 -15.30 -17.10
N LEU A 95 11.04 -14.16 -17.00
CA LEU A 95 12.48 -14.14 -16.75
C LEU A 95 12.89 -14.69 -15.38
N PHE A 96 12.05 -14.49 -14.35
CA PHE A 96 12.36 -14.87 -12.98
C PHE A 96 11.71 -16.18 -12.51
N GLY A 97 11.21 -17.01 -13.44
CA GLY A 97 10.80 -18.39 -13.11
C GLY A 97 9.33 -18.56 -12.71
N GLY A 98 8.49 -17.57 -12.98
CA GLY A 98 7.14 -17.82 -13.46
C GLY A 98 6.13 -18.52 -12.56
N GLU A 99 6.30 -18.63 -11.25
CA GLU A 99 5.28 -19.14 -10.34
C GLU A 99 5.55 -18.59 -8.93
N GLU A 100 4.90 -17.47 -8.59
CA GLU A 100 4.66 -17.12 -7.19
C GLU A 100 3.72 -18.19 -6.64
N LYS A 101 4.25 -19.35 -6.25
CA LYS A 101 3.57 -20.15 -5.24
C LYS A 101 3.58 -19.27 -4.00
N SER A 102 2.45 -18.64 -3.72
CA SER A 102 2.29 -17.96 -2.45
C SER A 102 2.65 -18.96 -1.37
N GLU A 103 3.44 -18.53 -0.40
CA GLU A 103 3.86 -19.36 0.74
C GLU A 103 2.67 -19.81 1.62
N HIS A 104 1.43 -19.54 1.19
CA HIS A 104 0.18 -20.06 1.73
C HIS A 104 -0.28 -21.41 1.15
N ASP A 105 0.41 -21.96 0.14
CA ASP A 105 0.17 -23.32 -0.36
C ASP A 105 1.27 -24.32 0.07
N LEU A 106 2.03 -23.99 1.13
CA LEU A 106 2.60 -25.04 1.96
C LEU A 106 1.50 -25.54 2.86
N ASP A 107 1.01 -26.74 2.55
CA ASP A 107 0.09 -27.50 3.38
C ASP A 107 0.53 -27.40 4.86
N ALA A 108 -0.27 -26.69 5.66
CA ALA A 108 -0.04 -26.48 7.08
C ALA A 108 -0.07 -27.80 7.89
N SER A 109 -0.27 -28.95 7.26
CA SER A 109 -0.26 -30.25 7.91
C SER A 109 1.11 -30.94 8.03
N GLU A 110 2.19 -30.43 7.41
CA GLU A 110 3.51 -31.10 7.47
C GLU A 110 4.66 -30.29 8.09
N ILE A 111 4.39 -29.27 8.90
CA ILE A 111 5.41 -28.67 9.79
C ILE A 111 4.93 -28.75 11.25
N ASN A 112 4.99 -29.95 11.83
CA ASN A 112 5.01 -30.11 13.29
C ASN A 112 6.43 -29.80 13.78
N ILE A 113 6.75 -28.52 13.96
CA ILE A 113 7.80 -28.12 14.87
C ILE A 113 7.05 -27.61 16.09
N ASP A 114 7.22 -28.28 17.22
CA ASP A 114 6.67 -27.91 18.52
C ASP A 114 7.83 -27.31 19.37
N PRO A 115 8.38 -26.12 19.01
CA PRO A 115 9.54 -25.55 19.70
C PRO A 115 9.16 -24.80 20.98
N ASP A 116 7.86 -24.55 21.19
CA ASP A 116 7.37 -23.59 22.17
C ASP A 116 7.39 -24.13 23.60
N ALA A 117 7.17 -25.44 23.81
CA ALA A 117 7.14 -26.01 25.15
C ALA A 117 8.53 -26.03 25.82
N GLU A 118 9.58 -26.39 25.07
CA GLU A 118 10.95 -26.44 25.60
C GLU A 118 11.56 -25.04 25.71
N ALA A 119 11.28 -24.14 24.76
CA ALA A 119 11.73 -22.75 24.82
C ALA A 119 11.11 -22.01 26.02
N LYS A 120 9.80 -22.22 26.28
CA LYS A 120 9.11 -21.62 27.42
C LYS A 120 9.62 -22.15 28.77
N ALA A 121 9.91 -23.45 28.87
CA ALA A 121 10.49 -24.02 30.08
C ALA A 121 11.91 -23.48 30.37
N LYS A 122 12.74 -23.29 29.33
CA LYS A 122 14.07 -22.67 29.46
C LYS A 122 13.99 -21.21 29.89
N LEU A 123 13.02 -20.44 29.36
CA LEU A 123 12.79 -19.06 29.77
C LEU A 123 12.34 -18.98 31.23
N GLU A 124 11.37 -19.77 31.66
CA GLU A 124 10.91 -19.78 33.06
C GLU A 124 12.00 -20.21 34.05
N ALA A 125 12.92 -21.10 33.66
CA ALA A 125 14.06 -21.48 34.49
C ALA A 125 15.08 -20.35 34.65
N LEU A 126 15.34 -19.59 33.58
CA LEU A 126 16.25 -18.43 33.62
C LEU A 126 15.69 -17.31 34.52
N PHE A 127 14.41 -16.97 34.37
CA PHE A 127 13.78 -15.91 35.16
C PHE A 127 13.53 -16.28 36.64
N ARG A 128 13.70 -17.55 37.02
CA ARG A 128 13.61 -17.99 38.42
C ARG A 128 14.93 -17.79 39.18
N GLN A 129 16.07 -17.79 38.49
CA GLN A 129 17.39 -17.61 39.12
C GLN A 129 17.65 -16.18 39.62
N ASP A 130 16.92 -15.18 39.11
CA ASP A 130 17.07 -13.78 39.52
C ASP A 130 16.19 -13.37 40.72
N GLY A 131 15.36 -14.29 41.25
CA GLY A 131 14.37 -14.00 42.29
C GLY A 131 14.74 -14.40 43.72
N GLU A 132 15.86 -15.11 43.94
CA GLU A 132 16.27 -15.65 45.25
C GLU A 132 17.51 -14.96 45.85
N ALA A 133 17.84 -13.74 45.41
CA ALA A 133 18.97 -12.96 45.92
C ALA A 133 18.61 -11.70 46.74
N ASP A 134 17.37 -11.54 47.21
CA ASP A 134 17.02 -10.48 48.16
C ASP A 134 15.86 -10.88 49.10
N ALA A 135 16.11 -11.86 49.97
CA ALA A 135 15.28 -12.08 51.16
C ALA A 135 16.09 -12.79 52.26
N GLY A 136 16.93 -12.04 52.97
CA GLY A 136 17.52 -12.51 54.22
C GLY A 136 18.70 -11.68 54.73
N GLY A 137 18.44 -10.69 55.59
CA GLY A 137 19.47 -10.00 56.35
C GLY A 137 18.93 -8.91 57.28
N GLU A 138 18.63 -9.28 58.52
CA GLU A 138 18.32 -8.40 59.66
C GLU A 138 19.43 -7.35 59.92
N VAL A 139 19.02 -6.10 60.17
CA VAL A 139 19.34 -5.25 61.37
C VAL A 139 18.34 -4.11 61.47
#